data_AF-A0A9P8L2Q0-F1
#
_entry.id   AF-A0A9P8L2Q0-F1
#
_cell.length_a   1.000
_cell.length_b   1.000
_cell.length_c   1.000
_cell.angle_alpha   90.00
_cell.angle_beta   90.00
_cell.angle_gamma   90.00
#
_symmetry.space_group_name_H-M   'P 1'
#
loop_
_entity.id
_entity.type
_entity.pdbx_description
1 polymer ?
#
loop_
_entity_poly.entity_id
_entity_poly.type
_entity_poly.pdbx_seq_one_letter_code
_entity_poly.pdbx_strand_id
1 'polypeptide(L)'
;MDVAIFGPLTTALSQGIDRLPVSRISKAEWVELYIKARQKAITTRNIHSAWRGAGLVPILRSKVLRHISTRLTTPTTPSNQQNFLSQAITSSPPNSELLRQANMSFNSQVMSGKPLDTPARSYATNLTYTSERLATQVTILRKEKKDQESILRKRQKRQSGKRAAVRGHFMLSTVEIRNNVQAAEEETAWKKAPQQATRKCKRQETPSEDEEDSIDSSSDSEDSSCSDCIVVSRC
;
A
#
# COMPACT_ATOMS: atom_id res chain seq x y z
N MET A 1 9.68 -22.31 13.28
CA MET A 1 8.76 -22.16 14.42
C MET A 1 8.49 -20.69 14.65
N ASP A 2 7.31 -20.20 14.30
CA ASP A 2 6.88 -18.85 14.63
C ASP A 2 5.94 -18.93 15.84
N VAL A 3 6.51 -18.90 17.03
CA VAL A 3 5.80 -19.16 18.30
C VAL A 3 5.20 -17.88 18.88
N ALA A 4 5.06 -16.82 18.07
CA ALA A 4 4.83 -15.47 18.57
C ALA A 4 4.06 -14.59 17.59
N ILE A 5 3.86 -13.34 18.00
CA ILE A 5 3.31 -12.23 17.21
C ILE A 5 4.12 -11.90 15.94
N PHE A 6 5.30 -12.50 15.78
CA PHE A 6 6.24 -12.19 14.70
C PHE A 6 5.74 -12.68 13.34
N GLY A 7 4.99 -13.77 13.26
CA GLY A 7 4.40 -14.23 12.00
C GLY A 7 3.42 -13.24 11.42
N PRO A 8 2.35 -12.89 12.15
CA PRO A 8 1.43 -11.83 11.75
C PRO A 8 2.12 -10.49 11.47
N LEU A 9 3.16 -10.14 12.24
CA LEU A 9 3.94 -8.92 12.03
C LEU A 9 4.73 -8.95 10.74
N THR A 10 5.44 -10.04 10.49
CA THR A 10 6.24 -10.27 9.28
C THR A 10 5.34 -10.25 8.05
N THR A 11 4.18 -10.93 8.11
CA THR A 11 3.19 -10.91 7.03
C THR A 11 2.62 -9.52 6.80
N ALA A 12 2.25 -8.78 7.85
CA ALA A 12 1.71 -7.44 7.71
C ALA A 12 2.76 -6.45 7.16
N LEU A 13 4.02 -6.61 7.59
CA LEU A 13 5.12 -5.79 7.13
C LEU A 13 5.48 -6.11 5.66
N SER A 14 5.58 -7.39 5.29
CA SER A 14 5.84 -7.81 3.91
C SER A 14 4.76 -7.31 2.97
N GLN A 15 3.48 -7.45 3.32
CA GLN A 15 2.36 -6.87 2.55
C GLN A 15 2.49 -5.36 2.34
N GLY A 16 3.03 -4.64 3.34
CA GLY A 16 3.29 -3.20 3.23
C GLY A 16 4.46 -2.87 2.31
N ILE A 17 5.51 -3.69 2.37
CA ILE A 17 6.71 -3.58 1.53
C ILE A 17 6.41 -3.91 0.07
N ASP A 18 5.67 -4.99 -0.19
CA ASP A 18 5.29 -5.46 -1.53
C ASP A 18 4.48 -4.42 -2.32
N ARG A 19 3.79 -3.52 -1.59
CA ARG A 19 3.04 -2.40 -2.18
C ARG A 19 3.93 -1.23 -2.61
N LEU A 20 5.19 -1.19 -2.19
CA LEU A 20 6.11 -0.13 -2.58
C LEU A 20 6.72 -0.45 -3.95
N PRO A 21 6.68 0.50 -4.91
CA PRO A 21 7.15 0.25 -6.27
C PRO A 21 8.68 0.16 -6.43
N VAL A 22 9.47 0.21 -5.35
CA VAL A 22 10.93 0.40 -5.44
C VAL A 22 11.67 -0.54 -4.50
N SER A 23 12.79 -1.09 -5.01
CA SER A 23 13.68 -2.01 -4.29
C SER A 23 14.36 -1.43 -3.05
N ARG A 24 14.46 -0.09 -2.95
CA ARG A 24 15.03 0.61 -1.79
C ARG A 24 13.95 1.34 -0.99
N ILE A 25 13.85 0.95 0.27
CA ILE A 25 12.93 1.52 1.26
C ILE A 25 13.70 2.51 2.12
N SER A 26 13.22 3.74 2.27
CA SER A 26 13.83 4.69 3.17
C SER A 26 13.52 4.36 4.64
N LYS A 27 14.40 4.75 5.58
CA LYS A 27 14.17 4.52 7.02
C LYS A 27 12.82 5.08 7.50
N ALA A 28 12.42 6.26 6.99
CA ALA A 28 11.13 6.85 7.33
C ALA A 28 9.93 6.03 6.82
N GLU A 29 10.01 5.46 5.62
CA GLU A 29 8.96 4.58 5.10
C GLU A 29 8.90 3.27 5.86
N TRP A 30 10.06 2.69 6.18
CA TRP A 30 10.11 1.46 6.98
C TRP A 30 9.46 1.67 8.35
N VAL A 31 9.76 2.77 9.03
CA VAL A 31 9.15 3.08 10.34
C VAL A 31 7.63 3.26 10.22
N GLU A 32 7.14 3.96 9.20
CA GLU A 32 5.69 4.11 8.98
C GLU A 32 4.99 2.78 8.69
N LEU A 33 5.61 1.92 7.88
CA LEU A 33 5.11 0.58 7.61
C LEU A 33 5.12 -0.28 8.88
N TYR A 34 6.20 -0.22 9.65
CA TYR A 34 6.34 -0.95 10.90
C TYR A 34 5.29 -0.54 11.92
N ILE A 35 5.02 0.76 12.11
CA ILE A 35 3.98 1.24 13.03
C ILE A 35 2.62 0.65 12.65
N LYS A 36 2.26 0.69 11.36
CA LYS A 36 0.99 0.12 10.87
C LYS A 36 0.94 -1.40 11.00
N ALA A 37 2.02 -2.08 10.64
CA ALA A 37 2.13 -3.54 10.75
C ALA A 37 2.02 -3.97 12.21
N ARG A 38 2.67 -3.25 13.13
CA ARG A 38 2.63 -3.50 14.57
C ARG A 38 1.21 -3.39 15.13
N GLN A 39 0.47 -2.34 14.77
CA GLN A 39 -0.93 -2.17 15.18
C GLN A 39 -1.82 -3.31 14.70
N LYS A 40 -1.59 -3.82 13.49
CA LYS A 40 -2.35 -4.93 12.90
C LYS A 40 -1.97 -6.30 13.49
N ALA A 41 -0.69 -6.49 13.80
CA ALA A 41 -0.14 -7.77 14.20
C ALA A 41 -0.19 -8.02 15.70
N ILE A 42 0.17 -7.02 16.52
CA ILE A 42 0.21 -7.12 17.97
C ILE A 42 -1.16 -6.78 18.53
N THR A 43 -2.06 -7.75 18.48
CA THR A 43 -3.39 -7.68 19.08
C THR A 43 -3.55 -8.82 20.08
N THR A 44 -4.38 -8.63 21.11
CA THR A 44 -4.70 -9.68 22.10
C THR A 44 -5.16 -10.96 21.40
N ARG A 45 -6.05 -10.83 20.42
CA ARG A 45 -6.53 -11.95 19.59
C ARG A 45 -5.39 -12.71 18.90
N ASN A 46 -4.43 -12.01 18.29
CA ASN A 46 -3.30 -12.63 17.59
C ASN A 46 -2.31 -13.29 18.56
N ILE A 47 -2.11 -12.70 19.74
CA ILE A 47 -1.28 -13.29 20.80
C ILE A 47 -1.91 -14.60 21.29
N HIS A 48 -3.20 -14.59 21.64
CA HIS A 48 -3.90 -15.78 22.09
C HIS A 48 -4.01 -16.86 21.00
N SER A 49 -4.20 -16.47 19.73
CA SER A 49 -4.21 -17.43 18.63
C SER A 49 -2.83 -18.04 18.40
N ALA A 50 -1.75 -17.27 18.49
CA ALA A 50 -0.38 -17.77 18.39
C ALA A 50 -0.06 -18.79 19.49
N TRP A 51 -0.42 -18.47 20.75
CA TRP A 51 -0.24 -19.41 21.87
C TRP A 51 -1.05 -20.70 21.72
N ARG A 52 -2.30 -20.59 21.24
CA ARG A 52 -3.12 -21.77 20.89
C ARG A 52 -2.51 -22.57 19.74
N GLY A 53 -1.96 -21.90 18.72
CA GLY A 53 -1.29 -22.50 17.58
C GLY A 53 -0.03 -23.28 17.96
N ALA A 54 0.76 -22.73 18.89
CA ALA A 54 1.94 -23.38 19.46
C ALA A 54 1.60 -24.51 20.45
N GLY A 55 0.37 -24.56 20.96
CA GLY A 55 0.00 -25.50 22.02
C GLY A 55 0.54 -25.10 23.39
N LEU A 56 0.77 -23.80 23.60
CA LEU A 56 1.18 -23.24 24.90
C LEU A 56 -0.01 -22.95 25.80
N VAL A 57 -1.11 -22.48 25.22
CA VAL A 57 -2.33 -22.13 25.98
C VAL A 57 -3.56 -22.71 25.30
N PRO A 58 -4.29 -23.65 25.93
CA PRO A 58 -3.81 -24.49 27.04
C PRO A 58 -2.59 -25.34 26.61
N ILE A 59 -1.79 -25.79 27.57
CA ILE A 59 -0.58 -26.56 27.29
C ILE A 59 -0.94 -27.90 26.63
N LEU A 60 -0.46 -28.13 25.41
CA LEU A 60 -0.68 -29.34 24.61
C LEU A 60 0.67 -29.89 24.12
N ARG A 61 1.29 -30.77 24.92
CA ARG A 61 2.64 -31.32 24.68
C ARG A 61 2.79 -31.98 23.30
N SER A 62 1.77 -32.74 22.86
CA SER A 62 1.77 -33.39 21.55
C SER A 62 1.87 -32.41 20.38
N LYS A 63 1.29 -31.21 20.52
CA LYS A 63 1.33 -30.15 19.52
C LYS A 63 2.70 -29.47 19.48
N VAL A 64 3.28 -29.21 20.65
CA VAL A 64 4.64 -28.67 20.78
C VAL A 64 5.66 -29.62 20.13
N LEU A 65 5.56 -30.93 20.41
CA LEU A 65 6.46 -31.94 19.85
C LEU A 65 6.36 -32.05 18.32
N ARG A 66 5.14 -31.96 17.76
CA ARG A 66 4.94 -32.01 16.30
C ARG A 66 5.66 -30.90 15.56
N HIS A 67 5.71 -29.70 16.15
CA HIS A 67 6.37 -28.55 15.54
C HIS A 67 7.91 -28.63 15.60
N ILE A 68 8.49 -29.56 16.37
CA ILE A 68 9.93 -29.83 16.41
C ILE A 68 10.33 -30.73 15.22
N SER A 69 9.42 -31.58 14.75
CA SER A 69 9.65 -32.51 13.63
C SER A 69 9.09 -31.97 12.32
N THR A 70 9.74 -30.98 11.72
CA THR A 70 9.29 -30.38 10.46
C THR A 70 9.50 -31.33 9.27
N ARG A 71 8.44 -31.96 8.76
CA ARG A 71 8.42 -32.65 7.46
C ARG A 71 7.94 -31.68 6.39
N LEU A 72 8.78 -31.39 5.40
CA LEU A 72 8.42 -30.60 4.23
C LEU A 72 7.66 -31.50 3.23
N THR A 73 6.36 -31.31 3.11
CA THR A 73 5.58 -31.87 2.00
C THR A 73 5.36 -30.80 0.95
N THR A 74 5.98 -30.98 -0.20
CA THR A 74 5.74 -30.19 -1.41
C THR A 74 4.40 -30.60 -2.03
N PRO A 75 3.48 -29.66 -2.28
CA PRO A 75 2.26 -29.96 -3.02
C PRO A 75 2.60 -30.15 -4.51
N THR A 76 2.11 -31.24 -5.11
CA THR A 76 2.19 -31.53 -6.54
C THR A 76 0.99 -30.92 -7.25
N THR A 77 1.24 -30.04 -8.23
CA THR A 77 0.21 -29.44 -9.07
C THR A 77 -0.22 -30.42 -10.17
N PRO A 78 -1.53 -30.69 -10.37
CA PRO A 78 -1.98 -31.53 -11.47
C PRO A 78 -1.87 -30.79 -12.81
N SER A 79 -1.44 -31.53 -13.85
CA SER A 79 -1.40 -31.07 -15.24
C SER A 79 -2.79 -31.14 -15.86
N ASN A 80 -3.30 -30.01 -16.37
CA ASN A 80 -4.59 -29.91 -17.02
C ASN A 80 -4.39 -29.69 -18.53
N GLN A 81 -4.85 -30.65 -19.35
CA GLN A 81 -4.84 -30.54 -20.81
C GLN A 81 -6.12 -29.84 -21.27
N GLN A 82 -5.98 -28.64 -21.83
CA GLN A 82 -7.10 -27.84 -22.35
C GLN A 82 -7.13 -27.84 -23.89
N ASN A 83 -8.32 -27.68 -24.48
CA ASN A 83 -8.54 -27.60 -25.94
C ASN A 83 -8.10 -26.25 -26.54
N PHE A 84 -7.81 -26.16 -27.85
CA PHE A 84 -7.28 -24.96 -28.53
C PHE A 84 -8.06 -23.65 -28.28
N LEU A 85 -9.39 -23.65 -28.43
CA LEU A 85 -10.22 -22.46 -28.17
C LEU A 85 -10.24 -22.09 -26.68
N SER A 86 -10.11 -23.07 -25.80
CA SER A 86 -9.99 -22.87 -24.36
C SER A 86 -8.59 -22.38 -23.97
N GLN A 87 -7.54 -22.86 -24.63
CA GLN A 87 -6.14 -22.44 -24.45
C GLN A 87 -5.94 -20.97 -24.84
N ALA A 88 -6.65 -20.49 -25.88
CA ALA A 88 -6.63 -19.08 -26.32
C ALA A 88 -7.04 -18.09 -25.22
N ILE A 89 -7.98 -18.51 -24.38
CA ILE A 89 -8.64 -17.66 -23.37
C ILE A 89 -8.06 -17.91 -21.96
N THR A 90 -7.52 -19.11 -21.74
CA THR A 90 -7.06 -19.57 -20.41
C THR A 90 -5.54 -19.49 -20.24
N SER A 91 -4.77 -19.31 -21.32
CA SER A 91 -3.33 -19.05 -21.23
C SER A 91 -3.05 -17.68 -20.60
N SER A 92 -2.09 -17.65 -19.66
CA SER A 92 -1.60 -16.43 -19.03
C SER A 92 -0.08 -16.38 -19.15
N PRO A 93 0.51 -15.44 -19.92
CA PRO A 93 -0.16 -14.41 -20.71
C PRO A 93 -0.87 -14.99 -21.95
N PRO A 94 -2.01 -14.39 -22.38
CA PRO A 94 -2.69 -14.84 -23.58
C PRO A 94 -1.81 -14.61 -24.81
N ASN A 95 -1.63 -15.63 -25.64
CA ASN A 95 -0.95 -15.49 -26.93
C ASN A 95 -1.81 -14.62 -27.86
N SER A 96 -1.36 -13.38 -28.11
CA SER A 96 -2.11 -12.36 -28.85
C SER A 96 -2.49 -12.81 -30.26
N GLU A 97 -1.62 -13.57 -30.92
CA GLU A 97 -1.86 -14.09 -32.27
C GLU A 97 -3.00 -15.12 -32.27
N LEU A 98 -2.97 -16.02 -31.29
CA LEU A 98 -3.95 -17.10 -31.17
C LEU A 98 -5.33 -16.57 -30.74
N LEU A 99 -5.36 -15.53 -29.89
CA LEU A 99 -6.59 -14.79 -29.58
C LEU A 99 -7.15 -14.10 -30.84
N ARG A 100 -6.29 -13.45 -31.64
CA ARG A 100 -6.70 -12.80 -32.89
C ARG A 100 -7.28 -13.80 -33.88
N GLN A 101 -6.64 -14.95 -34.05
CA GLN A 101 -7.11 -16.02 -34.93
C GLN A 101 -8.46 -16.59 -34.48
N ALA A 102 -8.63 -16.84 -33.18
CA ALA A 102 -9.90 -17.30 -32.62
C ALA A 102 -11.03 -16.26 -32.82
N ASN A 103 -10.74 -14.98 -32.59
CA ASN A 103 -11.69 -13.89 -32.84
C ASN A 103 -12.08 -13.79 -34.33
N MET A 104 -11.12 -13.92 -35.25
CA MET A 104 -11.40 -13.91 -36.70
C MET A 104 -12.30 -15.08 -37.11
N SER A 105 -12.03 -16.29 -36.62
CA SER A 105 -12.84 -17.48 -36.89
C SER A 105 -14.25 -17.37 -36.28
N PHE A 106 -14.37 -16.82 -35.08
CA PHE A 106 -15.66 -16.59 -34.46
C PHE A 106 -16.47 -15.53 -35.21
N ASN A 107 -15.86 -14.40 -35.56
CA ASN A 107 -16.52 -13.33 -36.30
C ASN A 107 -16.95 -13.79 -37.70
N SER A 108 -16.15 -14.59 -38.41
CA SER A 108 -16.57 -15.13 -39.71
C SER A 108 -17.78 -16.07 -39.59
N GLN A 109 -17.87 -16.87 -38.53
CA GLN A 109 -19.04 -17.71 -38.24
C GLN A 109 -20.28 -16.85 -37.94
N VAL A 110 -20.15 -15.80 -37.13
CA VAL A 110 -21.25 -14.85 -36.84
C VAL A 110 -21.74 -14.16 -38.11
N MET A 111 -20.82 -13.67 -38.94
CA MET A 111 -21.15 -12.97 -40.19
C MET A 111 -21.76 -13.89 -41.26
N SER A 112 -21.51 -15.20 -41.18
CA SER A 112 -22.11 -16.17 -42.10
C SER A 112 -23.62 -16.35 -41.94
N GLY A 113 -24.21 -15.87 -40.83
CA GLY A 113 -25.64 -15.95 -40.54
C GLY A 113 -26.16 -17.37 -40.24
N LYS A 114 -25.27 -18.38 -40.21
CA LYS A 114 -25.61 -19.76 -39.88
C LYS A 114 -25.73 -19.94 -38.36
N PRO A 115 -26.54 -20.90 -37.88
CA PRO A 115 -26.57 -21.24 -36.46
C PRO A 115 -25.17 -21.57 -35.93
N LEU A 116 -24.77 -20.92 -34.83
CA LEU A 116 -23.46 -21.12 -34.24
C LEU A 116 -23.31 -22.55 -33.72
N ASP A 117 -22.17 -23.17 -33.99
CA ASP A 117 -21.84 -24.48 -33.43
C ASP A 117 -21.53 -24.37 -31.92
N THR A 118 -21.59 -25.50 -31.22
CA THR A 118 -21.38 -25.61 -29.76
C THR A 118 -20.06 -24.94 -29.29
N PRO A 119 -18.92 -25.10 -30.00
CA PRO A 119 -17.67 -24.42 -29.64
C PRO A 119 -17.73 -22.90 -29.78
N ALA A 120 -18.44 -22.38 -30.79
CA ALA A 120 -18.59 -20.94 -31.01
C ALA A 120 -19.50 -20.30 -29.94
N ARG A 121 -20.54 -21.00 -29.49
CA ARG A 121 -21.38 -20.53 -28.37
C ARG A 121 -20.59 -20.49 -27.06
N SER A 122 -19.80 -21.53 -26.78
CA SER A 122 -18.89 -21.57 -25.62
C SER A 122 -17.84 -20.46 -25.67
N TYR A 123 -17.31 -20.16 -26.87
CA TYR A 123 -16.41 -19.02 -27.08
C TYR A 123 -17.08 -17.69 -26.74
N ALA A 124 -18.32 -17.47 -27.18
CA ALA A 124 -19.08 -16.26 -26.84
C ALA A 124 -19.29 -16.08 -25.33
N THR A 125 -19.68 -17.14 -24.61
CA THR A 125 -19.83 -17.09 -23.15
C THR A 125 -18.50 -16.82 -22.45
N ASN A 126 -17.41 -17.41 -22.95
CA ASN A 126 -16.07 -17.18 -22.41
C ASN A 126 -15.59 -15.76 -22.68
N LEU A 127 -15.93 -15.15 -23.81
CA LEU A 127 -15.63 -13.75 -24.11
C LEU A 127 -16.25 -12.82 -23.06
N THR A 128 -17.50 -13.04 -22.68
CA THR A 128 -18.17 -12.27 -21.60
C THR A 128 -17.43 -12.39 -20.28
N TYR A 129 -17.10 -13.61 -19.86
CA TYR A 129 -16.30 -13.82 -18.64
C TYR A 129 -14.94 -13.11 -18.73
N THR A 130 -14.27 -13.16 -19.89
CA THR A 130 -12.99 -12.47 -20.04
C THR A 130 -13.10 -10.96 -20.09
N SER A 131 -14.16 -10.39 -20.65
CA SER A 131 -14.34 -8.94 -20.67
C SER A 131 -14.54 -8.39 -19.26
N GLU A 132 -15.32 -9.09 -18.43
CA GLU A 132 -15.46 -8.80 -17.00
C GLU A 132 -14.13 -8.96 -16.25
N ARG A 133 -13.39 -10.05 -16.51
CA ARG A 133 -12.06 -10.28 -15.92
C ARG A 133 -11.07 -9.18 -16.34
N LEU A 134 -11.08 -8.75 -17.59
CA LEU A 134 -10.22 -7.67 -18.07
C LEU A 134 -10.61 -6.33 -17.45
N ALA A 135 -11.91 -6.04 -17.32
CA ALA A 135 -12.39 -4.83 -16.68
C ALA A 135 -11.96 -4.75 -15.20
N THR A 136 -12.04 -5.86 -14.47
CA THR A 136 -11.56 -5.95 -13.09
C THR A 136 -10.04 -5.79 -13.01
N GLN A 137 -9.27 -6.45 -13.89
CA GLN A 137 -7.82 -6.29 -13.97
C GLN A 137 -7.41 -4.83 -14.27
N VAL A 138 -8.05 -4.18 -15.23
CA VAL A 138 -7.79 -2.77 -15.56
C VAL A 138 -8.10 -1.86 -14.35
N THR A 139 -9.16 -2.16 -13.61
CA THR A 139 -9.52 -1.42 -12.40
C THR A 139 -8.46 -1.58 -11.31
N ILE A 140 -7.95 -2.80 -11.11
CA ILE A 140 -6.86 -3.10 -10.18
C ILE A 140 -5.59 -2.34 -10.59
N LEU A 141 -5.18 -2.45 -11.86
CA LEU A 141 -3.97 -1.78 -12.38
C LEU A 141 -4.06 -0.25 -12.24
N ARG A 142 -5.23 0.34 -12.51
CA ARG A 142 -5.45 1.79 -12.33
C ARG A 142 -5.29 2.20 -10.86
N LYS A 143 -5.81 1.39 -9.93
CA LYS A 143 -5.66 1.61 -8.50
C LYS A 143 -4.21 1.52 -8.07
N GLU A 144 -3.51 0.47 -8.49
CA GLU A 144 -2.08 0.28 -8.21
C GLU A 144 -1.23 1.43 -8.74
N LYS A 145 -1.45 1.85 -10.00
CA LYS A 145 -0.77 3.01 -10.58
C LYS A 145 -0.99 4.28 -9.75
N LYS A 146 -2.23 4.55 -9.34
CA LYS A 146 -2.56 5.70 -8.48
C LYS A 146 -1.86 5.62 -7.12
N ASP A 147 -1.83 4.44 -6.51
CA ASP A 147 -1.17 4.21 -5.23
C ASP A 147 0.35 4.44 -5.36
N GLN A 148 0.98 3.93 -6.41
CA GLN A 148 2.40 4.16 -6.73
C GLN A 148 2.73 5.65 -6.94
N GLU A 149 1.93 6.36 -7.73
CA GLU A 149 2.08 7.80 -7.93
C GLU A 149 1.95 8.57 -6.61
N SER A 150 1.04 8.16 -5.72
CA SER A 150 0.89 8.79 -4.41
C SER A 150 2.14 8.61 -3.53
N ILE A 151 2.78 7.44 -3.60
CA ILE A 151 4.03 7.14 -2.88
C ILE A 151 5.17 8.00 -3.44
N LEU A 152 5.32 8.08 -4.75
CA LEU A 152 6.34 8.90 -5.40
C LEU A 152 6.17 10.40 -5.05
N ARG A 153 4.93 10.92 -5.07
CA ARG A 153 4.65 12.30 -4.65
C ARG A 153 5.03 12.55 -3.19
N LYS A 154 4.74 11.60 -2.28
CA LYS A 154 5.17 11.69 -0.87
C LYS A 154 6.69 11.73 -0.73
N ARG A 155 7.41 10.88 -1.49
CA ARG A 155 8.87 10.89 -1.53
C ARG A 155 9.41 12.22 -2.03
N GLN A 156 8.89 12.73 -3.14
CA GLN A 156 9.29 14.02 -3.69
C GLN A 156 9.09 15.15 -2.67
N LYS A 157 7.93 15.18 -1.99
CA LYS A 157 7.65 16.16 -0.94
C LYS A 157 8.62 16.05 0.23
N ARG A 158 8.97 14.83 0.67
CA ARG A 158 9.97 14.61 1.74
C ARG A 158 11.37 15.04 1.33
N GLN A 159 11.71 14.96 0.06
CA GLN A 159 13.03 15.35 -0.43
C GLN A 159 13.14 16.85 -0.75
N SER A 160 12.02 17.59 -0.69
CA SER A 160 11.95 19.02 -0.99
C SER A 160 12.17 19.90 0.25
N GLY A 161 12.27 21.22 0.05
CA GLY A 161 12.46 22.22 1.11
C GLY A 161 13.75 22.03 1.89
N LYS A 162 13.67 22.10 3.22
CA LYS A 162 14.82 21.97 4.15
C LYS A 162 15.70 20.75 3.86
N ARG A 163 15.09 19.60 3.49
CA ARG A 163 15.85 18.37 3.19
C ARG A 163 16.61 18.43 1.87
N ALA A 164 16.16 19.24 0.90
CA ALA A 164 16.90 19.50 -0.32
C ALA A 164 18.13 20.37 -0.02
N ALA A 165 17.94 21.43 0.79
CA ALA A 165 19.02 22.35 1.19
C ALA A 165 20.18 21.65 1.91
N VAL A 166 19.87 20.64 2.74
CA VAL A 166 20.89 19.91 3.52
C VAL A 166 21.51 18.75 2.74
N ARG A 167 20.87 18.27 1.66
CA ARG A 167 21.34 17.10 0.91
C ARG A 167 22.72 17.40 0.28
N GLY A 168 23.66 16.45 0.42
CA GLY A 168 24.99 16.53 -0.20
C GLY A 168 26.04 17.30 0.61
N HIS A 169 25.65 17.95 1.71
CA HIS A 169 26.57 18.66 2.58
C HIS A 169 27.08 17.71 3.67
N PHE A 170 28.34 17.29 3.55
CA PHE A 170 28.97 16.31 4.45
C PHE A 170 29.59 16.97 5.70
N MET A 171 30.01 18.23 5.60
CA MET A 171 30.46 19.03 6.74
C MET A 171 29.49 20.19 6.96
N LEU A 172 28.92 20.26 8.16
CA LEU A 172 28.05 21.35 8.57
C LEU A 172 28.89 22.59 8.88
N SER A 173 29.36 23.31 7.86
CA SER A 173 29.54 24.75 8.04
C SER A 173 28.15 25.30 8.38
N THR A 174 27.96 25.63 9.65
CA THR A 174 26.63 25.87 10.23
C THR A 174 25.94 27.06 9.59
N VAL A 175 26.68 28.05 9.10
CA VAL A 175 26.12 29.31 8.60
C VAL A 175 25.47 29.15 7.22
N GLU A 176 26.19 28.58 6.25
CA GLU A 176 25.69 28.43 4.87
C GLU A 176 24.46 27.53 4.81
N ILE A 177 24.52 26.39 5.51
CA ILE A 177 23.39 25.46 5.58
C ILE A 177 22.21 26.08 6.33
N ARG A 178 22.46 26.81 7.42
CA ARG A 178 21.39 27.52 8.16
C ARG A 178 20.67 28.52 7.27
N ASN A 179 21.40 29.32 6.52
CA ASN A 179 20.82 30.29 5.58
C ASN A 179 19.99 29.59 4.50
N ASN A 180 20.53 28.52 3.90
CA ASN A 180 19.81 27.73 2.89
C ASN A 180 18.55 27.05 3.45
N VAL A 181 18.59 26.58 4.70
CA VAL A 181 17.44 26.00 5.39
C VAL A 181 16.38 27.05 5.71
N GLN A 182 16.79 28.25 6.13
CA GLN A 182 15.89 29.37 6.43
C GLN A 182 15.20 29.88 5.16
N ALA A 183 15.95 30.10 4.07
CA ALA A 183 15.36 30.45 2.78
C ALA A 183 14.37 29.38 2.29
N ALA A 184 14.73 28.10 2.41
CA ALA A 184 13.82 27.00 2.07
C ALA A 184 12.58 26.92 2.98
N GLU A 185 12.68 27.37 4.23
CA GLU A 185 11.56 27.46 5.16
C GLU A 185 10.56 28.53 4.74
N GLU A 186 11.06 29.76 4.55
CA GLU A 186 10.29 30.90 4.05
C GLU A 186 9.62 30.54 2.73
N GLU A 187 10.36 29.87 1.84
CA GLU A 187 9.84 29.39 0.55
C GLU A 187 8.66 28.43 0.67
N THR A 188 8.70 27.54 1.65
CA THR A 188 7.61 26.60 1.88
C THR A 188 6.47 27.19 2.70
N ALA A 189 6.74 28.25 3.49
CA ALA A 189 5.75 28.96 4.27
C ALA A 189 4.85 29.81 3.36
N TRP A 190 5.43 30.60 2.44
CA TRP A 190 4.63 31.41 1.50
C TRP A 190 3.75 30.54 0.59
N LYS A 191 4.23 29.36 0.17
CA LYS A 191 3.45 28.40 -0.64
C LYS A 191 2.27 27.79 0.13
N LYS A 192 2.32 27.74 1.47
CA LYS A 192 1.27 27.13 2.32
C LYS A 192 0.25 28.14 2.83
N ALA A 193 0.63 29.40 3.04
CA ALA A 193 -0.24 30.46 3.53
C ALA A 193 -1.57 30.65 2.73
N PRO A 194 -1.58 30.65 1.38
CA PRO A 194 -2.83 30.84 0.63
C PRO A 194 -3.75 29.61 0.62
N GLN A 195 -3.27 28.40 0.94
CA GLN A 195 -4.09 27.18 0.92
C GLN A 195 -4.89 26.93 2.22
N GLN A 196 -4.52 27.55 3.33
CA GLN A 196 -5.26 27.42 4.59
C GLN A 196 -6.46 28.38 4.67
N ALA A 197 -6.39 29.55 4.04
CA ALA A 197 -7.48 30.51 3.99
C ALA A 197 -8.72 29.99 3.24
N THR A 198 -8.53 29.25 2.14
CA THR A 198 -9.64 28.73 1.32
C THR A 198 -10.37 27.53 1.95
N ARG A 199 -9.73 26.79 2.87
CA ARG A 199 -10.36 25.64 3.56
C ARG A 199 -11.22 26.06 4.77
N LYS A 200 -10.98 27.24 5.34
CA LYS A 200 -11.82 27.82 6.42
C LYS A 200 -13.15 28.39 5.89
N CYS A 201 -13.25 28.75 4.62
CA CYS A 201 -14.43 29.42 4.06
C CYS A 201 -15.51 28.47 3.48
N LYS A 202 -15.37 27.13 3.60
CA LYS A 202 -16.32 26.16 3.02
C LYS A 202 -17.05 25.31 4.08
N ARG A 203 -17.31 25.89 5.25
CA ARG A 203 -18.18 25.31 6.29
C ARG A 203 -19.14 26.38 6.81
N GLN A 204 -20.28 26.50 6.12
CA GLN A 204 -21.59 27.08 6.47
C GLN A 204 -22.30 27.26 5.11
N GLU A 205 -23.39 26.55 4.78
CA GLU A 205 -24.75 26.76 5.28
C GLU A 205 -25.58 25.46 5.32
N THR A 206 -26.19 25.19 6.48
CA THR A 206 -27.49 24.50 6.65
C THR A 206 -28.13 25.10 7.93
N PRO A 207 -29.40 25.55 7.93
CA PRO A 207 -29.98 26.26 9.07
C PRO A 207 -30.72 25.34 10.08
N SER A 208 -30.51 25.67 11.38
CA SER A 208 -31.32 25.43 12.60
C SER A 208 -31.66 23.97 12.98
N GLU A 209 -31.66 23.51 14.24
CA GLU A 209 -32.14 24.07 15.51
C GLU A 209 -31.37 23.47 16.73
N ASP A 210 -31.28 24.29 17.78
CA ASP A 210 -31.26 24.04 19.24
C ASP A 210 -30.13 23.33 20.02
N GLU A 211 -30.00 23.90 21.24
CA GLU A 211 -29.35 23.49 22.49
C GLU A 211 -27.92 23.98 22.78
N GLU A 212 -27.88 24.72 23.90
CA GLU A 212 -26.75 25.38 24.54
C GLU A 212 -25.72 24.36 25.06
N ASP A 213 -24.43 24.70 24.98
CA ASP A 213 -23.58 24.62 26.16
C ASP A 213 -22.32 25.47 25.96
N SER A 214 -22.17 26.43 26.86
CA SER A 214 -21.00 27.26 27.05
C SER A 214 -19.77 26.43 27.41
N ILE A 215 -18.59 26.75 26.88
CA ILE A 215 -17.35 26.88 27.66
C ILE A 215 -16.36 27.76 26.88
N ASP A 216 -16.07 28.85 27.56
CA ASP A 216 -14.98 29.83 27.54
C ASP A 216 -13.83 29.72 26.53
N SER A 217 -13.47 30.90 26.02
CA SER A 217 -12.23 31.16 25.31
C SER A 217 -11.05 31.20 26.29
N SER A 218 -9.97 30.50 25.98
CA SER A 218 -8.65 31.07 26.24
C SER A 218 -7.74 30.87 25.05
N SER A 219 -7.42 32.00 24.45
CA SER A 219 -6.37 32.17 23.46
C SER A 219 -5.10 32.49 24.24
N ASP A 220 -4.19 31.53 24.40
CA ASP A 220 -2.83 31.84 24.83
C ASP A 220 -1.83 31.44 23.74
N SER A 221 -1.23 32.49 23.20
CA SER A 221 -0.12 32.47 22.26
C SER A 221 1.15 32.61 23.08
N GLU A 222 1.82 31.52 23.40
CA GLU A 222 3.18 31.59 23.94
C GLU A 222 4.15 30.92 22.97
N ASP A 223 4.85 31.77 22.25
CA ASP A 223 5.99 31.46 21.40
C ASP A 223 7.18 31.13 22.32
N SER A 224 7.25 29.89 22.78
CA SER A 224 8.37 29.42 23.61
C SER A 224 9.58 29.13 22.72
N SER A 225 10.41 30.16 22.53
CA SER A 225 11.77 30.06 21.96
C SER A 225 12.66 29.21 22.88
N CYS A 226 12.62 27.89 22.73
CA CYS A 226 13.54 26.98 23.40
C CYS A 226 14.88 26.97 22.64
N SER A 227 15.80 27.86 23.05
CA SER A 227 17.22 27.73 22.72
C SER A 227 17.91 26.98 23.85
N ASP A 228 17.93 25.65 23.77
CA ASP A 228 18.65 24.80 24.72
C ASP A 228 20.08 24.58 24.21
N CYS A 229 21.02 25.41 24.68
CA CYS A 229 22.44 25.30 24.36
C CYS A 229 23.16 24.51 25.46
N ILE A 230 23.72 23.35 25.12
CA ILE A 230 24.59 22.59 26.02
C ILE A 230 25.93 23.34 26.12
N VAL A 231 26.23 23.90 27.28
CA VAL A 231 27.55 24.46 27.60
C VAL A 231 28.48 23.31 27.99
N VAL A 232 29.47 23.02 27.15
CA VAL A 232 30.55 22.07 27.48
C VAL A 232 31.67 22.85 28.16
N SER A 233 31.78 22.70 29.47
CA SER A 233 32.93 23.17 30.25
C SER A 233 34.19 22.44 29.76
N ARG A 234 35.23 23.18 29.39
CA ARG A 234 36.56 22.60 29.18
C ARG A 234 37.19 22.37 30.55
N CYS A 235 37.49 21.11 30.86
CA CYS A 235 38.41 20.75 31.95
C CYS A 235 39.86 21.04 31.54
#